data_AF-A0A6J0Z731-F1
#
_entry.id   AF-A0A6J0Z731-F1
#
_cell.length_a   1.000
_cell.length_b   1.000
_cell.length_c   1.000
_cell.angle_alpha   90.00
_cell.angle_beta   90.00
_cell.angle_gamma   90.00
#
_symmetry.space_group_name_H-M   'P 1'
#
loop_
_entity.id
_entity.type
_entity.pdbx_description
1 polymer ?
#
loop_
_entity_poly.entity_id
_entity_poly.type
_entity_poly.pdbx_seq_one_letter_code
_entity_poly.pdbx_strand_id
1 'polypeptide(L)'
;MKLETVNMSHICPASVTKVYNNHFFQVTIDDLRPEPSKLSMLCHADSLGILPVQWCLKNGVNLTPPKGYSGQDFDWADYHKQHGTEEAPPFCFRNTSFSRGFTKNMKLEAVNPRNPGELCVASVIAVKGRLMWLHLEGTHSS
;
A
#
# COMPACT_ATOMS: atom_id res chain seq x y z
N MET A 1 -13.58 3.49 -7.92
CA MET A 1 -13.17 2.19 -7.35
C MET A 1 -12.11 2.40 -6.29
N LYS A 2 -12.27 1.76 -5.12
CA LYS A 2 -11.39 1.82 -3.96
C LYS A 2 -10.43 0.65 -3.91
N LEU A 3 -9.23 0.89 -3.41
CA LEU A 3 -8.18 -0.09 -3.20
C LEU A 3 -7.26 0.35 -2.05
N GLU A 4 -6.36 -0.52 -1.64
CA GLU A 4 -5.25 -0.19 -0.74
C GLU A 4 -3.97 -0.02 -1.56
N THR A 5 -3.14 0.98 -1.24
CA THR A 5 -1.87 1.21 -1.97
C THR A 5 -0.70 1.42 -1.02
N VAL A 6 0.47 0.90 -1.41
CA VAL A 6 1.74 1.12 -0.72
C VAL A 6 2.27 2.52 -1.07
N ASN A 7 2.51 3.32 -0.04
CA ASN A 7 3.15 4.63 -0.13
C ASN A 7 4.32 4.68 0.85
N MET A 8 5.54 4.55 0.33
CA MET A 8 6.76 4.44 1.14
C MET A 8 6.65 3.30 2.16
N SER A 9 6.59 3.62 3.46
CA SER A 9 6.47 2.68 4.58
C SER A 9 5.03 2.41 5.04
N HIS A 10 4.04 3.05 4.41
CA HIS A 10 2.64 2.99 4.81
C HIS A 10 1.79 2.33 3.74
N ILE A 11 0.68 1.73 4.15
CA ILE A 11 -0.39 1.31 3.25
C ILE A 11 -1.60 2.19 3.55
N CYS A 12 -2.23 2.75 2.53
CA CYS A 12 -3.34 3.71 2.68
C CYS A 12 -4.52 3.35 1.77
N PRO A 13 -5.75 3.74 2.14
CA PRO A 13 -6.88 3.79 1.22
C PRO A 13 -6.58 4.71 0.04
N ALA A 14 -6.98 4.28 -1.14
CA ALA A 14 -6.80 5.05 -2.36
C ALA A 14 -7.92 4.78 -3.37
N SER A 15 -8.05 5.72 -4.30
CA SER A 15 -9.04 5.69 -5.36
C SER A 15 -8.37 5.61 -6.73
N VAL A 16 -8.92 4.78 -7.61
CA VAL A 16 -8.61 4.88 -9.05
C VAL A 16 -9.28 6.15 -9.57
N THR A 17 -8.49 7.15 -9.96
CA THR A 17 -8.98 8.47 -10.39
C THR A 17 -8.97 8.66 -11.90
N LYS A 18 -8.17 7.87 -12.63
CA LYS A 18 -8.14 7.91 -14.09
C LYS A 18 -7.70 6.55 -14.64
N VAL A 19 -8.38 6.05 -15.67
CA VAL A 19 -7.97 4.85 -16.42
C VAL A 19 -7.48 5.30 -17.78
N TYR A 20 -6.27 4.89 -18.16
CA TYR A 20 -5.69 5.25 -19.46
C TYR A 20 -5.88 4.14 -20.48
N ASN A 21 -5.70 2.89 -20.06
CA ASN A 21 -5.91 1.68 -20.87
C ASN A 21 -6.01 0.45 -19.96
N ASN A 22 -6.00 -0.75 -20.56
CA ASN A 22 -6.11 -2.03 -19.84
C ASN A 22 -4.93 -2.32 -18.88
N HIS A 23 -3.84 -1.57 -19.00
CA HIS A 23 -2.62 -1.78 -18.24
C HIS A 23 -2.35 -0.65 -17.24
N PHE A 24 -2.66 0.59 -17.59
CA PHE A 24 -2.24 1.77 -16.83
C PHE A 24 -3.42 2.59 -16.33
N PHE A 25 -3.35 2.97 -15.06
CA PHE A 25 -4.32 3.83 -14.39
C PHE A 25 -3.64 4.66 -13.31
N GLN A 26 -4.25 5.79 -12.99
CA GLN A 26 -3.84 6.66 -11.90
C GLN A 26 -4.56 6.26 -10.62
N VAL A 27 -3.79 6.11 -9.55
CA VAL A 27 -4.26 5.92 -8.18
C VAL A 27 -3.95 7.18 -7.40
N THR A 28 -4.93 7.70 -6.65
CA THR A 28 -4.76 8.84 -5.76
C THR A 28 -5.07 8.40 -4.34
N ILE A 29 -4.16 8.67 -3.40
CA ILE A 29 -4.38 8.37 -1.99
C ILE A 29 -5.51 9.24 -1.46
N ASP A 30 -6.42 8.64 -0.70
CA ASP A 30 -7.58 9.35 -0.18
C ASP A 30 -7.16 10.39 0.87
N ASP A 31 -7.66 11.62 0.72
CA ASP A 31 -7.46 12.75 1.62
C ASP A 31 -8.81 13.43 1.81
N LEU A 32 -9.33 13.41 3.03
CA LEU A 32 -10.65 13.90 3.41
C LEU A 32 -10.62 15.32 3.99
N ARG A 33 -9.44 15.95 4.03
CA ARG A 33 -9.33 17.33 4.49
C ARG A 33 -10.06 18.28 3.51
N PRO A 34 -10.52 19.46 3.97
CA PRO A 34 -11.15 20.45 3.10
C PRO A 34 -10.28 20.84 1.89
N GLU A 35 -8.96 20.91 2.10
CA GLU A 35 -7.96 21.16 1.07
C GLU A 35 -7.08 19.92 0.86
N PRO A 36 -7.54 18.94 0.04
CA PRO A 36 -6.86 17.66 -0.11
C PRO A 36 -5.55 17.82 -0.90
N SER A 37 -4.49 17.17 -0.41
CA SER A 37 -3.27 17.00 -1.18
C SER A 37 -3.49 15.89 -2.21
N LYS A 38 -3.34 16.21 -3.50
CA LYS A 38 -3.45 15.20 -4.58
C LYS A 38 -2.17 14.39 -4.71
N LEU A 39 -1.93 13.48 -3.79
CA LEU A 39 -0.84 12.52 -3.92
C LEU A 39 -1.28 11.38 -4.86
N SER A 40 -0.87 11.47 -6.12
CA SER A 40 -1.23 10.52 -7.18
C SER A 40 -0.03 9.77 -7.73
N MET A 41 -0.24 8.53 -8.14
CA MET A 41 0.75 7.65 -8.74
C MET A 41 0.17 6.98 -9.99
N LEU A 42 0.99 6.82 -11.02
CA LEU A 42 0.66 6.02 -12.19
C LEU A 42 1.02 4.55 -11.88
N CYS A 43 0.04 3.67 -11.94
CA CYS A 43 0.21 2.25 -11.65
C CYS A 43 0.00 1.41 -12.90
N HIS A 44 0.72 0.29 -12.97
CA HIS A 44 0.38 -0.81 -13.86
C HIS A 44 -0.58 -1.78 -13.14
N ALA A 45 -1.45 -2.48 -13.86
CA ALA A 45 -2.40 -3.45 -13.31
C ALA A 45 -1.73 -4.60 -12.55
N ASP A 46 -0.45 -4.89 -12.84
CA ASP A 46 0.35 -5.90 -12.13
C ASP A 46 1.30 -5.32 -11.06
N SER A 47 1.21 -4.02 -10.77
CA SER A 47 2.03 -3.41 -9.73
C SER A 47 1.81 -4.10 -8.38
N LEU A 48 2.88 -4.50 -7.68
CA LEU A 48 2.74 -5.24 -6.42
C LEU A 48 2.25 -4.35 -5.26
N GLY A 49 2.37 -3.03 -5.40
CA GLY A 49 1.98 -2.03 -4.42
C GLY A 49 0.49 -1.67 -4.43
N ILE A 50 -0.30 -2.16 -5.39
CA ILE A 50 -1.77 -2.03 -5.38
C ILE A 50 -2.38 -3.31 -4.81
N LEU A 51 -3.32 -3.15 -3.88
CA LEU A 51 -3.84 -4.22 -3.04
C LEU A 51 -5.37 -4.13 -2.99
N PRO A 52 -6.08 -5.27 -2.90
CA PRO A 52 -7.52 -5.26 -2.75
C PRO A 52 -7.91 -4.62 -1.41
N VAL A 53 -9.12 -4.09 -1.33
CA VAL A 53 -9.71 -3.65 -0.06
C VAL A 53 -9.68 -4.79 0.96
N GLN A 54 -9.38 -4.45 2.22
CA GLN A 54 -9.18 -5.35 3.36
C GLN A 54 -7.91 -6.21 3.30
N TRP A 55 -6.95 -5.93 2.41
CA TRP A 55 -5.70 -6.68 2.37
C TRP A 55 -4.93 -6.54 3.70
N CYS A 56 -4.83 -5.32 4.21
CA CYS A 56 -4.19 -5.02 5.50
C CYS A 56 -4.81 -5.81 6.65
N LEU A 57 -6.14 -5.77 6.78
CA LEU A 57 -6.88 -6.50 7.81
C LEU A 57 -6.62 -8.01 7.73
N LYS A 58 -6.73 -8.60 6.53
CA LYS A 58 -6.51 -10.04 6.30
C LYS A 58 -5.08 -10.50 6.63
N ASN A 59 -4.11 -9.59 6.56
CA ASN A 59 -2.70 -9.90 6.78
C ASN A 59 -2.17 -9.42 8.15
N GLY A 60 -3.02 -8.82 8.99
CA GLY A 60 -2.61 -8.22 10.26
C GLY A 60 -1.56 -7.13 10.07
N VAL A 61 -1.81 -6.24 9.11
CA VAL A 61 -1.01 -5.05 8.80
C VAL A 61 -1.86 -3.82 9.09
N ASN A 62 -1.25 -2.79 9.68
CA ASN A 62 -1.97 -1.54 9.98
C ASN A 62 -2.18 -0.75 8.69
N LEU A 63 -3.44 -0.47 8.38
CA LEU A 63 -3.82 0.47 7.34
C LEU A 63 -3.78 1.89 7.92
N THR A 64 -3.07 2.80 7.27
CA THR A 64 -3.05 4.21 7.66
C THR A 64 -4.31 4.89 7.15
N PRO A 65 -5.17 5.44 8.03
CA PRO A 65 -6.42 6.08 7.62
C PRO A 65 -6.17 7.26 6.67
N PRO A 66 -7.17 7.64 5.85
CA PRO A 66 -7.11 8.86 5.05
C PRO A 66 -6.87 10.07 5.95
N LYS A 67 -6.10 11.04 5.48
CA LYS A 67 -5.92 12.30 6.24
C LYS A 67 -7.28 12.98 6.42
N GLY A 68 -7.56 13.49 7.61
CA GLY A 68 -8.85 14.10 7.93
C GLY A 68 -9.97 13.11 8.27
N TYR A 69 -9.68 11.80 8.31
CA TYR A 69 -10.62 10.82 8.86
C TYR A 69 -10.81 11.06 10.37
N SER A 70 -12.06 11.15 10.80
CA SER A 70 -12.43 11.49 12.19
C SER A 70 -12.70 10.27 13.07
N GLY A 71 -12.82 9.07 12.49
CA GLY A 71 -13.02 7.83 13.23
C GLY A 71 -11.76 7.42 13.99
N GLN A 72 -11.95 6.80 15.16
CA GLN A 72 -10.86 6.30 15.99
C GLN A 72 -10.10 5.16 15.29
N ASP A 73 -10.86 4.24 14.69
CA ASP A 73 -10.35 3.12 13.89
C ASP A 73 -10.95 3.20 12.49
N PHE A 74 -10.13 3.06 11.47
CA PHE A 74 -10.60 3.06 10.09
C PHE A 74 -11.21 1.69 9.75
N ASP A 75 -12.47 1.70 9.34
CA ASP A 75 -13.19 0.53 8.82
C ASP A 75 -13.69 0.78 7.39
N TRP A 76 -13.44 -0.18 6.50
CA TRP A 76 -13.82 -0.07 5.10
C TRP A 76 -15.34 -0.12 4.89
N ALA A 77 -16.10 -0.86 5.70
CA ALA A 77 -17.55 -0.96 5.56
C ALA A 77 -18.22 0.38 5.92
N ASP A 78 -17.79 0.99 7.03
CA ASP A 78 -18.24 2.32 7.42
C ASP A 78 -17.83 3.39 6.38
N TYR A 79 -16.59 3.32 5.90
CA TYR A 79 -16.10 4.24 4.87
C TYR A 79 -16.91 4.14 3.56
N HIS A 80 -17.21 2.94 3.10
CA HIS A 80 -18.06 2.74 1.91
C HIS A 80 -19.47 3.26 2.12
N LYS A 81 -20.08 2.99 3.28
CA LYS A 81 -21.42 3.44 3.63
C LYS A 81 -21.52 4.98 3.67
N GLN A 82 -20.52 5.64 4.24
CA GLN A 82 -20.51 7.10 4.36
C GLN A 82 -20.28 7.81 3.02
N HIS A 83 -19.43 7.25 2.17
CA HIS A 83 -19.01 7.91 0.93
C HIS A 83 -19.67 7.38 -0.34
N GLY A 84 -20.49 6.32 -0.25
CA GLY A 84 -21.14 5.71 -1.42
C GLY A 84 -20.14 5.19 -2.44
N THR A 85 -19.06 4.56 -1.98
CA THR A 85 -17.95 4.13 -2.84
C THR A 85 -17.90 2.63 -3.02
N GLU A 86 -17.37 2.20 -4.17
CA GLU A 86 -17.27 0.79 -4.54
C GLU A 86 -15.81 0.32 -4.55
N GLU A 87 -15.60 -0.93 -4.16
CA GLU A 87 -14.31 -1.61 -4.21
C GLU A 87 -13.90 -1.92 -5.66
N ALA A 88 -12.60 -1.87 -5.94
CA ALA A 88 -12.08 -2.47 -7.16
C ALA A 88 -12.30 -3.99 -7.14
N PRO A 89 -12.77 -4.60 -8.23
CA PRO A 89 -13.08 -6.03 -8.25
C PRO A 89 -11.87 -6.92 -7.89
N PRO A 90 -12.05 -8.01 -7.11
CA PRO A 90 -10.94 -8.88 -6.69
C PRO A 90 -10.12 -9.45 -7.85
N PHE A 91 -10.75 -9.72 -9.01
CA PHE A 91 -10.06 -10.26 -10.19
C PHE A 91 -9.03 -9.30 -10.79
N CYS A 92 -9.09 -8.01 -10.46
CA CYS A 92 -8.08 -7.03 -10.86
C CYS A 92 -6.74 -7.22 -10.13
N PHE A 93 -6.72 -7.94 -9.00
CA PHE A 93 -5.54 -8.09 -8.16
C PHE A 93 -4.90 -9.47 -8.32
N ARG A 94 -4.07 -9.59 -9.36
CA ARG A 94 -3.31 -10.82 -9.61
C ARG A 94 -2.20 -11.02 -8.57
N ASN A 95 -1.89 -12.28 -8.25
CA ASN A 95 -0.73 -12.68 -7.45
C ASN A 95 -0.65 -12.08 -6.04
N THR A 96 -1.76 -11.89 -5.33
CA THR A 96 -1.75 -11.32 -3.96
C THR A 96 -1.28 -12.32 -2.88
N SER A 97 -1.32 -13.62 -3.17
CA SER A 97 -1.12 -14.70 -2.18
C SER A 97 0.23 -15.42 -2.27
N PHE A 98 1.09 -15.12 -3.25
CA PHE A 98 2.30 -15.90 -3.50
C PHE A 98 3.48 -15.43 -2.64
N SER A 99 3.91 -16.26 -1.69
CA SER A 99 5.18 -16.08 -0.97
C SER A 99 6.34 -16.62 -1.81
N ARG A 100 7.45 -15.87 -1.86
CA ARG A 100 8.66 -16.24 -2.63
C ARG A 100 9.73 -16.98 -1.79
N GLY A 101 9.32 -17.60 -0.68
CA GLY A 101 10.24 -18.37 0.18
C GLY A 101 11.06 -17.54 1.17
N PHE A 102 10.81 -16.23 1.28
CA PHE A 102 11.42 -15.40 2.30
C PHE A 102 10.80 -15.67 3.68
N THR A 103 11.63 -15.64 4.71
CA THR A 103 11.19 -15.78 6.10
C THR A 103 11.79 -14.68 6.97
N LYS A 104 11.16 -14.43 8.12
CA LYS A 104 11.69 -13.53 9.15
C LYS A 104 13.15 -13.88 9.49
N ASN A 105 13.96 -12.86 9.74
CA ASN A 105 15.40 -12.91 10.05
C ASN A 105 16.34 -13.27 8.89
N MET A 106 15.83 -13.52 7.67
CA MET A 106 16.71 -13.55 6.51
C MET A 106 17.37 -12.18 6.29
N LYS A 107 18.61 -12.19 5.80
CA LYS A 107 19.36 -10.99 5.42
C LYS A 107 19.46 -10.90 3.89
N LEU A 108 19.45 -9.69 3.36
CA LEU A 108 19.57 -9.38 1.93
C LEU A 108 20.15 -7.97 1.74
N GLU A 109 20.48 -7.60 0.51
CA GLU A 109 20.81 -6.22 0.14
C GLU A 109 19.56 -5.52 -0.41
N ALA A 110 19.30 -4.29 0.03
CA ALA A 110 18.17 -3.50 -0.43
C ALA A 110 18.57 -2.04 -0.66
N VAL A 111 17.95 -1.41 -1.66
CA VAL A 111 18.11 0.02 -1.93
C VAL A 111 17.48 0.84 -0.81
N ASN A 112 18.16 1.89 -0.35
CA ASN A 112 17.60 2.85 0.59
C ASN A 112 16.55 3.72 -0.11
N PRO A 113 15.26 3.68 0.27
CA PRO A 113 14.22 4.45 -0.40
C PRO A 113 14.35 5.97 -0.17
N ARG A 114 15.14 6.41 0.83
CA ARG A 114 15.45 7.83 1.07
C ARG A 114 16.69 8.30 0.31
N ASN A 115 17.55 7.38 -0.09
CA ASN A 115 18.77 7.65 -0.84
C ASN A 115 19.00 6.55 -1.90
N PRO A 116 18.38 6.64 -3.09
CA PRO A 116 18.38 5.55 -4.07
C PRO A 116 19.75 5.13 -4.60
N GLY A 117 20.80 5.94 -4.40
CA GLY A 117 22.18 5.59 -4.73
C GLY A 117 22.87 4.67 -3.72
N GLU A 118 22.22 4.37 -2.60
CA GLU A 118 22.76 3.58 -1.50
C GLU A 118 22.12 2.19 -1.45
N LEU A 119 22.98 1.16 -1.38
CA LEU A 119 22.60 -0.21 -1.05
C LEU A 119 22.95 -0.49 0.42
N CYS A 120 21.98 -0.96 1.18
CA CYS A 120 22.14 -1.29 2.60
C CYS A 120 21.98 -2.79 2.81
N VAL A 121 22.66 -3.32 3.83
CA VAL A 121 22.30 -4.61 4.41
C VAL A 121 20.93 -4.46 5.06
N ALA A 122 20.02 -5.39 4.77
CA ALA A 122 18.66 -5.38 5.28
C ALA A 122 18.29 -6.72 5.90
N SER A 123 17.54 -6.65 7.00
CA SER A 123 16.95 -7.82 7.66
C SER A 123 15.45 -7.86 7.40
N VAL A 124 14.92 -9.04 7.06
CA VAL A 124 13.48 -9.29 6.90
C VAL A 124 12.81 -9.34 8.27
N ILE A 125 12.02 -8.32 8.59
CA ILE A 125 11.31 -8.19 9.88
C ILE A 125 10.00 -8.98 9.87
N ALA A 126 9.29 -8.94 8.74
CA ALA A 126 8.05 -9.66 8.54
C ALA A 126 7.81 -9.94 7.06
N VAL A 127 7.09 -11.02 6.79
CA VAL A 127 6.55 -11.36 5.48
C VAL A 127 5.05 -11.50 5.63
N LYS A 128 4.28 -10.73 4.86
CA LYS A 128 2.81 -10.73 4.89
C LYS A 128 2.30 -10.86 3.46
N GLY A 129 1.74 -12.02 3.13
CA GLY A 129 1.44 -12.38 1.74
C GLY A 129 2.67 -12.23 0.86
N ARG A 130 2.58 -11.35 -0.13
CA ARG A 130 3.68 -11.04 -1.06
C ARG A 130 4.59 -9.89 -0.65
N LEU A 131 4.26 -9.15 0.42
CA LEU A 131 5.01 -7.98 0.87
C LEU A 131 5.98 -8.36 2.00
N MET A 132 7.10 -7.65 2.05
CA MET A 132 8.14 -7.84 3.05
C MET A 132 8.43 -6.50 3.73
N TRP A 133 8.59 -6.55 5.05
CA TRP A 133 9.04 -5.42 5.84
C TRP A 133 10.53 -5.60 6.09
N LEU A 134 11.30 -4.63 5.64
CA LEU A 134 12.75 -4.62 5.76
C LEU A 134 13.18 -3.61 6.82
N HIS A 135 14.16 -4.00 7.63
CA HIS A 135 14.94 -3.07 8.44
C HIS A 135 16.29 -2.89 7.76
N LEU A 136 16.59 -1.65 7.34
CA LEU A 136 17.88 -1.30 6.75
C LEU A 136 18.88 -1.00 7.87
N GLU A 137 19.93 -1.81 7.96
CA GLU A 137 20.98 -1.68 8.97
C GLU A 137 21.82 -0.43 8.72
N GLY A 138 22.18 0.29 9.79
CA GLY A 138 22.99 1.52 9.69
C GLY A 138 22.23 2.75 9.20
N THR A 139 20.97 2.63 8.80
CA THR A 139 20.12 3.79 8.51
C THR A 139 19.41 4.23 9.79
N HIS A 140 19.65 5.46 10.25
CA HIS A 140 18.88 6.02 11.36
C HIS A 140 17.45 6.31 10.88
N SER A 141 16.46 5.64 11.49
CA SER A 141 15.06 6.03 11.36
C SER A 141 14.83 7.30 12.16
N SER A 142 14.96 8.46 11.52
CA SER A 142 14.43 9.72 12.04
C SER A 142 12.90 9.75 11.93
#